data_AF-A0A1J0WJT7-F1
#
_entry.id   AF-A0A1J0WJT7-F1
#
_cell.length_a   1.000
_cell.length_b   1.000
_cell.length_c   1.000
_cell.angle_alpha   90.00
_cell.angle_beta   90.00
_cell.angle_gamma   90.00
#
_symmetry.space_group_name_H-M   'P 1'
#
loop_
_entity.id
_entity.type
_entity.pdbx_description
1 polymer ?
#
loop_
_entity_poly.entity_id
_entity_poly.type
_entity_poly.pdbx_seq_one_letter_code
_entity_poly.pdbx_strand_id
1 'polypeptide(L)'
;MDERGEFGLPPQFGYDVIQRLAFECARTSDDNAMSIYNAVLSLGPAADHIIDHFLGSWFIQLHKLLDTDAFCDRWKSMIQFGVERRWSEGGSWYDEQKLLRKLLGFEYSSSLQNVPDLDAKLENMSKLYEYWATNNLRKDEENVSWFACFLKSGSGRALRINGLKWLAASLTNGEKKQYWRDSRDTGSSLVDLIDKAFRDQKTTFQTDPLARHAIVKLSALLVSKQIPGAMSLQQKISTLR
;
A
#
# COMPACT_ATOMS: atom_id res chain seq x y z
N MET A 1 -3.38 0.10 -29.00
CA MET A 1 -2.18 0.50 -28.24
C MET A 1 -1.69 1.79 -28.85
N ASP A 2 -1.36 2.77 -28.03
CA ASP A 2 -0.76 4.03 -28.50
C ASP A 2 0.76 3.88 -28.72
N GLU A 3 1.44 4.99 -29.03
CA GLU A 3 2.89 5.03 -29.27
C GLU A 3 3.74 4.60 -28.06
N ARG A 4 3.14 4.51 -26.86
CA ARG A 4 3.77 4.03 -25.62
C ARG A 4 3.41 2.58 -25.29
N GLY A 5 2.61 1.93 -26.12
CA GLY A 5 2.09 0.59 -25.85
C GLY A 5 0.94 0.56 -24.84
N GLU A 6 0.40 1.72 -24.45
CA GLU A 6 -0.70 1.82 -23.50
C GLU A 6 -2.02 1.46 -24.19
N PHE A 7 -2.90 0.78 -23.47
CA PHE A 7 -4.28 0.61 -23.94
C PHE A 7 -4.96 1.97 -23.89
N GLY A 8 -5.37 2.49 -25.06
CA GLY A 8 -6.11 3.74 -25.15
C GLY A 8 -7.36 3.72 -24.26
N LEU A 9 -7.76 4.89 -23.78
CA LEU A 9 -8.92 5.03 -22.90
C LEU A 9 -10.14 4.29 -23.49
N PRO A 10 -10.72 3.33 -22.75
CA PRO A 10 -11.90 2.63 -23.23
C PRO A 10 -13.03 3.64 -23.54
N PRO A 11 -13.84 3.40 -24.59
CA PRO A 11 -15.11 4.11 -24.74
C PRO A 11 -15.96 3.91 -23.47
N GLN A 12 -16.96 4.76 -23.23
CA GLN A 12 -17.82 4.67 -22.03
C GLN A 12 -18.36 3.25 -21.79
N PHE A 13 -18.76 2.57 -22.87
CA PHE A 13 -19.17 1.16 -22.84
C PHE A 13 -18.10 0.23 -22.25
N GLY A 14 -16.82 0.46 -22.58
CA GLY A 14 -15.71 -0.29 -22.01
C GLY A 14 -15.58 -0.09 -20.50
N TYR A 15 -15.74 1.13 -20.00
CA TYR A 15 -15.77 1.38 -18.56
C TYR A 15 -16.95 0.69 -17.88
N ASP A 16 -18.14 0.74 -18.48
CA ASP A 16 -19.33 0.08 -17.95
C ASP A 16 -19.14 -1.45 -17.87
N VAL A 17 -18.45 -2.06 -18.85
CA VAL A 17 -18.07 -3.48 -18.82
C VAL A 17 -17.10 -3.78 -17.68
N ILE A 18 -16.05 -2.98 -17.51
CA ILE A 18 -15.07 -3.18 -16.43
C ILE A 18 -15.73 -3.03 -15.05
N GLN A 19 -16.60 -2.04 -14.89
CA GLN A 19 -17.38 -1.86 -13.68
C GLN A 19 -18.26 -3.08 -13.41
N ARG A 20 -18.91 -3.62 -14.44
CA ARG A 20 -19.73 -4.83 -14.31
C ARG A 20 -18.88 -6.05 -13.92
N LEU A 21 -17.70 -6.21 -14.50
CA LEU A 21 -16.78 -7.29 -14.12
C LEU A 21 -16.36 -7.19 -12.65
N ALA A 22 -16.05 -5.99 -12.15
CA ALA A 22 -15.74 -5.78 -10.74
C ALA A 22 -16.94 -6.14 -9.83
N PHE A 23 -18.16 -5.76 -10.23
CA PHE A 23 -19.37 -6.14 -9.50
C PHE A 23 -19.59 -7.66 -9.48
N GLU A 24 -19.46 -8.33 -10.63
CA GLU A 24 -19.67 -9.78 -10.74
C GLU A 24 -18.62 -10.57 -9.96
N CYS A 25 -17.35 -10.19 -10.10
CA CYS A 25 -16.27 -10.84 -9.37
C CYS A 25 -16.49 -10.76 -7.85
N ALA A 26 -17.18 -9.74 -7.34
CA ALA A 26 -17.44 -9.54 -5.92
C ALA A 26 -18.56 -10.45 -5.39
N ARG A 27 -19.39 -11.00 -6.28
CA ARG A 27 -20.64 -11.71 -5.91
C ARG A 27 -20.69 -13.15 -6.39
N THR A 28 -19.85 -13.52 -7.34
CA THR A 28 -19.80 -14.87 -7.91
C THR A 28 -19.03 -15.84 -7.01
N SER A 29 -18.92 -17.10 -7.43
CA SER A 29 -18.09 -18.12 -6.78
C SER A 29 -16.60 -17.81 -6.92
N ASP A 30 -15.76 -18.38 -6.05
CA ASP A 30 -14.32 -18.06 -6.04
C ASP A 30 -13.61 -18.42 -7.34
N ASP A 31 -13.97 -19.54 -7.98
CA ASP A 31 -13.40 -19.93 -9.28
C ASP A 31 -13.70 -18.91 -10.38
N ASN A 32 -14.94 -18.41 -10.43
CA ASN A 32 -15.36 -17.41 -11.40
C ASN A 32 -14.72 -16.04 -11.09
N ALA A 33 -14.67 -15.66 -9.82
CA ALA A 33 -14.01 -14.43 -9.37
C ALA A 33 -12.53 -14.46 -9.77
N MET A 34 -11.86 -15.58 -9.53
CA MET A 34 -10.48 -15.83 -9.95
C MET A 34 -10.29 -15.68 -11.45
N SER A 35 -11.16 -16.27 -12.26
CA SER A 35 -11.10 -16.09 -13.72
C SER A 35 -11.22 -14.62 -14.12
N ILE A 36 -12.12 -13.85 -13.48
CA ILE A 36 -12.35 -12.44 -13.81
C ILE A 36 -11.13 -11.60 -13.44
N TYR A 37 -10.67 -11.66 -12.19
CA TYR A 37 -9.57 -10.80 -11.76
C TYR A 37 -8.24 -11.20 -12.40
N ASN A 38 -8.01 -12.48 -12.66
CA ASN A 38 -6.81 -12.92 -13.39
C ASN A 38 -6.80 -12.36 -14.81
N ALA A 39 -7.94 -12.35 -15.50
CA ALA A 39 -8.03 -11.79 -16.85
C ALA A 39 -7.71 -10.29 -16.86
N VAL A 40 -8.24 -9.52 -15.90
CA VAL A 40 -8.01 -8.08 -15.80
C VAL A 40 -6.57 -7.78 -15.36
N LEU A 41 -6.08 -8.38 -14.28
CA LEU A 41 -4.75 -8.12 -13.73
C LEU A 41 -3.62 -8.66 -14.63
N SER A 42 -3.89 -9.66 -15.48
CA SER A 42 -2.91 -10.15 -16.46
C SER A 42 -2.60 -9.14 -17.57
N LEU A 43 -3.44 -8.13 -17.78
CA LEU A 43 -3.15 -7.04 -18.71
C LEU A 43 -1.93 -6.21 -18.27
N GLY A 44 -1.65 -6.20 -16.97
CA GLY A 44 -0.49 -5.55 -16.39
C GLY A 44 -0.49 -4.02 -16.51
N PRO A 45 0.65 -3.38 -16.22
CA PRO A 45 0.74 -1.93 -16.04
C PRO A 45 0.38 -1.10 -17.29
N ALA A 46 0.53 -1.65 -18.49
CA ALA A 46 0.12 -0.99 -19.75
C ALA A 46 -1.40 -0.74 -19.83
N ALA A 47 -2.18 -1.40 -18.97
CA ALA A 47 -3.62 -1.22 -18.82
C ALA A 47 -4.01 -0.52 -17.51
N ASP A 48 -3.15 0.38 -16.97
CA ASP A 48 -3.38 1.06 -15.67
C ASP A 48 -4.80 1.62 -15.56
N HIS A 49 -5.31 2.33 -16.57
CA HIS A 49 -6.67 2.89 -16.53
C HIS A 49 -7.78 1.83 -16.39
N ILE A 50 -7.63 0.68 -17.05
CA ILE A 50 -8.61 -0.42 -16.97
C ILE A 50 -8.54 -1.05 -15.57
N ILE A 51 -7.33 -1.33 -15.09
CA ILE A 51 -7.14 -1.99 -13.79
C ILE A 51 -7.54 -1.05 -12.65
N ASP A 52 -7.22 0.24 -12.75
CA ASP A 52 -7.62 1.27 -11.81
C ASP A 52 -9.15 1.35 -11.69
N HIS A 53 -9.84 1.37 -12.84
CA HIS A 53 -11.29 1.40 -12.84
C HIS A 53 -11.91 0.13 -12.26
N PHE A 54 -11.30 -1.03 -12.54
CA PHE A 54 -11.69 -2.31 -11.96
C PHE A 54 -11.53 -2.29 -10.43
N LEU A 55 -10.35 -1.95 -9.93
CA LEU A 55 -10.04 -1.91 -8.50
C LEU A 55 -10.88 -0.87 -7.77
N GLY A 56 -11.05 0.33 -8.32
CA GLY A 56 -11.92 1.35 -7.74
C GLY A 56 -13.37 0.86 -7.64
N SER A 57 -13.90 0.27 -8.72
CA SER A 57 -15.25 -0.30 -8.74
C SER A 57 -15.41 -1.48 -7.79
N TRP A 58 -14.34 -2.27 -7.61
CA TRP A 58 -14.24 -3.40 -6.69
C TRP A 58 -14.33 -2.94 -5.24
N PHE A 59 -13.46 -2.02 -4.81
CA PHE A 59 -13.44 -1.50 -3.45
C PHE A 59 -14.73 -0.76 -3.08
N ILE A 60 -15.38 -0.10 -4.04
CA ILE A 60 -16.72 0.50 -3.84
C ILE A 60 -17.77 -0.56 -3.46
N GLN A 61 -17.60 -1.83 -3.89
CA GLN A 61 -18.54 -2.89 -3.50
C GLN A 61 -18.54 -3.16 -2.00
N LEU A 62 -17.51 -2.79 -1.24
CA LEU A 62 -17.49 -2.94 0.22
C LEU A 62 -18.69 -2.28 0.90
N HIS A 63 -19.23 -1.20 0.32
CA HIS A 63 -20.44 -0.54 0.84
C HIS A 63 -21.74 -1.32 0.56
N LYS A 64 -21.71 -2.31 -0.33
CA LYS A 64 -22.89 -3.03 -0.86
C LYS A 64 -22.82 -4.54 -0.68
N LEU A 65 -21.72 -5.06 -0.15
CA LEU A 65 -21.52 -6.49 0.07
C LEU A 65 -22.00 -6.86 1.47
N LEU A 66 -22.68 -8.01 1.54
CA LEU A 66 -23.07 -8.63 2.81
C LEU A 66 -21.95 -9.52 3.35
N ASP A 67 -21.11 -10.07 2.47
CA ASP A 67 -20.00 -10.96 2.82
C ASP A 67 -18.65 -10.26 2.59
N THR A 68 -18.14 -9.65 3.67
CA THR A 68 -16.84 -8.99 3.70
C THR A 68 -15.68 -9.98 3.82
N ASP A 69 -15.94 -11.21 4.27
CA ASP A 69 -14.90 -12.23 4.43
C ASP A 69 -14.48 -12.76 3.06
N ALA A 70 -15.45 -13.12 2.22
CA ALA A 70 -15.21 -13.53 0.84
C ALA A 70 -14.50 -12.42 0.04
N PHE A 71 -14.84 -11.15 0.31
CA PHE A 71 -14.12 -10.02 -0.29
C PHE A 71 -12.65 -10.01 0.13
N CYS A 72 -12.36 -10.13 1.42
CA CYS A 72 -10.99 -10.11 1.93
C CYS A 72 -10.17 -11.29 1.43
N ASP A 73 -10.75 -12.48 1.35
CA ASP A 73 -10.05 -13.67 0.83
C ASP A 73 -9.71 -13.51 -0.65
N ARG A 74 -10.62 -12.95 -1.45
CA ARG A 74 -10.35 -12.60 -2.85
C ARG A 74 -9.30 -11.51 -2.97
N TRP A 75 -9.40 -10.47 -2.14
CA TRP A 75 -8.42 -9.38 -2.14
C TRP A 75 -7.01 -9.90 -1.83
N LYS A 76 -6.88 -10.80 -0.84
CA LYS A 76 -5.62 -11.50 -0.53
C LYS A 76 -5.09 -12.27 -1.74
N SER A 77 -5.94 -13.03 -2.42
CA SER A 77 -5.56 -13.79 -3.63
C SER A 77 -5.14 -12.87 -4.78
N MET A 78 -5.81 -11.74 -4.96
CA MET A 78 -5.42 -10.74 -5.96
C MET A 78 -4.05 -10.13 -5.63
N ILE A 79 -3.80 -9.75 -4.37
CA ILE A 79 -2.49 -9.24 -3.93
C ILE A 79 -1.41 -10.29 -4.22
N GLN A 80 -1.64 -11.54 -3.83
CA GLN A 80 -0.70 -12.63 -4.06
C GLN A 80 -0.38 -12.79 -5.56
N PHE A 81 -1.41 -12.81 -6.40
CA PHE A 81 -1.23 -12.84 -7.86
C PHE A 81 -0.35 -11.69 -8.35
N GLY A 82 -0.63 -10.45 -7.93
CA GLY A 82 0.11 -9.28 -8.39
C GLY A 82 1.59 -9.28 -7.96
N VAL A 83 1.88 -9.65 -6.71
CA VAL A 83 3.27 -9.65 -6.21
C VAL A 83 4.13 -10.77 -6.82
N GLU A 84 3.51 -11.88 -7.25
CA GLU A 84 4.20 -13.01 -7.89
C GLU A 84 4.40 -12.81 -9.41
N ARG A 85 3.55 -12.01 -10.08
CA ARG A 85 3.50 -11.90 -11.55
C ARG A 85 4.70 -11.18 -12.19
N ARG A 86 5.41 -10.31 -11.47
CA ARG A 86 6.58 -9.53 -11.93
C ARG A 86 6.37 -8.87 -13.31
N TRP A 87 5.37 -8.00 -13.44
CA TRP A 87 4.98 -7.39 -14.71
C TRP A 87 6.10 -6.63 -15.47
N SER A 88 7.12 -6.14 -14.77
CA SER A 88 8.26 -5.39 -15.32
C SER A 88 9.22 -6.21 -16.18
N GLU A 89 9.03 -7.52 -16.32
CA GLU A 89 9.82 -8.33 -17.26
C GLU A 89 9.56 -7.96 -18.75
N GLY A 90 8.62 -7.04 -19.04
CA GLY A 90 8.37 -6.51 -20.39
C GLY A 90 7.78 -5.10 -20.47
N GLY A 91 7.86 -4.28 -19.40
CA GLY A 91 7.20 -2.97 -19.35
C GLY A 91 7.83 -1.95 -18.38
N SER A 92 7.15 -0.83 -18.16
CA SER A 92 7.59 0.25 -17.26
C SER A 92 7.53 -0.20 -15.79
N TRP A 93 8.70 -0.24 -15.14
CA TRP A 93 8.82 -0.61 -13.73
C TRP A 93 8.05 0.35 -12.80
N TYR A 94 7.90 1.62 -13.18
CA TYR A 94 7.19 2.63 -12.40
C TYR A 94 5.69 2.33 -12.34
N ASP A 95 5.10 1.95 -13.48
CA ASP A 95 3.66 1.64 -13.57
C ASP A 95 3.33 0.33 -12.81
N GLU A 96 4.27 -0.62 -12.75
CA GLU A 96 4.15 -1.78 -11.84
C GLU A 96 4.05 -1.34 -10.38
N GLN A 97 4.90 -0.41 -9.93
CA GLN A 97 4.86 0.05 -8.54
C GLN A 97 3.53 0.72 -8.22
N LYS A 98 3.03 1.57 -9.12
CA LYS A 98 1.72 2.21 -9.00
C LYS A 98 0.59 1.17 -8.88
N LEU A 99 0.57 0.18 -9.76
CA LEU A 99 -0.42 -0.88 -9.75
C LEU A 99 -0.39 -1.69 -8.44
N LEU A 100 0.80 -2.06 -7.96
CA LEU A 100 0.95 -2.78 -6.68
C LEU A 100 0.43 -1.96 -5.50
N ARG A 101 0.65 -0.62 -5.46
CA ARG A 101 0.12 0.27 -4.41
C ARG A 101 -1.41 0.27 -4.38
N LYS A 102 -2.05 0.35 -5.55
CA LYS A 102 -3.52 0.28 -5.68
C LYS A 102 -4.05 -1.07 -5.20
N LEU A 103 -3.41 -2.15 -5.64
CA LEU A 103 -3.78 -3.52 -5.27
C LEU A 103 -3.67 -3.76 -3.75
N LEU A 104 -2.67 -3.16 -3.09
CA LEU A 104 -2.50 -3.20 -1.62
C LEU A 104 -3.48 -2.30 -0.85
N GLY A 105 -4.36 -1.58 -1.55
CA GLY A 105 -5.41 -0.78 -0.93
C GLY A 105 -4.97 0.60 -0.44
N PHE A 106 -3.77 1.07 -0.79
CA PHE A 106 -3.26 2.35 -0.26
C PHE A 106 -4.13 3.54 -0.65
N GLU A 107 -4.64 3.53 -1.88
CA GLU A 107 -5.54 4.57 -2.41
C GLU A 107 -7.00 4.40 -1.94
N TYR A 108 -7.35 3.23 -1.39
CA TYR A 108 -8.72 2.86 -1.03
C TYR A 108 -8.95 2.79 0.48
N SER A 109 -8.09 3.47 1.27
CA SER A 109 -8.18 3.48 2.74
C SER A 109 -9.56 3.89 3.28
N SER A 110 -10.24 4.83 2.62
CA SER A 110 -11.61 5.27 2.96
C SER A 110 -12.69 4.24 2.67
N SER A 111 -12.47 3.32 1.72
CA SER A 111 -13.38 2.20 1.48
C SER A 111 -13.15 1.10 2.50
N LEU A 112 -11.86 0.81 2.79
CA LEU A 112 -11.43 -0.23 3.73
C LEU A 112 -11.94 0.00 5.16
N GLN A 113 -12.09 1.25 5.61
CA GLN A 113 -12.55 1.54 6.97
C GLN A 113 -13.93 0.94 7.30
N ASN A 114 -14.71 0.53 6.29
CA ASN A 114 -16.03 -0.08 6.46
C ASN A 114 -15.98 -1.60 6.60
N VAL A 115 -14.80 -2.23 6.47
CA VAL A 115 -14.63 -3.67 6.63
C VAL A 115 -14.67 -4.02 8.12
N PRO A 116 -15.62 -4.87 8.56
CA PRO A 116 -15.63 -5.40 9.92
C PRO A 116 -14.34 -6.17 10.21
N ASP A 117 -13.80 -6.01 11.42
CA ASP A 117 -12.58 -6.69 11.86
C ASP A 117 -11.38 -6.55 10.91
N LEU A 118 -11.30 -5.41 10.20
CA LEU A 118 -10.24 -5.11 9.23
C LEU A 118 -8.83 -5.37 9.80
N ASP A 119 -8.60 -5.03 11.07
CA ASP A 119 -7.31 -5.25 11.71
C ASP A 119 -6.89 -6.73 11.64
N ALA A 120 -7.78 -7.66 12.03
CA ALA A 120 -7.51 -9.09 11.96
C ALA A 120 -7.34 -9.57 10.52
N LYS A 121 -8.11 -9.03 9.57
CA LYS A 121 -7.96 -9.34 8.14
C LYS A 121 -6.61 -8.90 7.59
N LEU A 122 -6.14 -7.71 7.95
CA LEU A 122 -4.82 -7.22 7.53
C LEU A 122 -3.68 -7.95 8.23
N GLU A 123 -3.83 -8.34 9.50
CA GLU A 123 -2.86 -9.21 10.17
C GLU A 123 -2.68 -10.53 9.43
N ASN A 124 -3.78 -11.14 8.96
CA ASN A 124 -3.76 -12.36 8.13
C ASN A 124 -3.11 -12.16 6.75
N MET A 125 -3.00 -10.91 6.28
CA MET A 125 -2.32 -10.54 5.05
C MET A 125 -0.91 -9.96 5.29
N SER A 126 -0.48 -9.82 6.55
CA SER A 126 0.75 -9.08 6.92
C SER A 126 2.00 -9.56 6.17
N LYS A 127 2.14 -10.87 5.93
CA LYS A 127 3.27 -11.43 5.17
C LYS A 127 3.32 -10.96 3.72
N LEU A 128 2.16 -10.69 3.08
CA LEU A 128 2.11 -10.14 1.72
C LEU A 128 2.58 -8.69 1.71
N TYR A 129 2.15 -7.89 2.70
CA TYR A 129 2.62 -6.51 2.87
C TYR A 129 4.12 -6.46 3.20
N GLU A 130 4.61 -7.37 4.04
CA GLU A 130 6.04 -7.50 4.36
C GLU A 130 6.87 -7.84 3.11
N TYR A 131 6.41 -8.84 2.35
CA TYR A 131 7.05 -9.26 1.11
C TYR A 131 7.11 -8.09 0.12
N TRP A 132 5.99 -7.39 -0.09
CA TRP A 132 5.98 -6.20 -0.94
C TRP A 132 6.94 -5.13 -0.41
N ALA A 133 6.88 -4.81 0.88
CA ALA A 133 7.66 -3.73 1.49
C ALA A 133 9.17 -3.97 1.34
N THR A 134 9.61 -5.20 1.59
CA THR A 134 11.02 -5.62 1.49
C THR A 134 11.54 -5.50 0.05
N ASN A 135 10.69 -5.79 -0.94
CA ASN A 135 11.09 -5.79 -2.35
C ASN A 135 10.93 -4.43 -3.04
N ASN A 136 10.06 -3.53 -2.55
CA ASN A 136 9.61 -2.38 -3.33
C ASN A 136 9.85 -1.01 -2.69
N LEU A 137 10.00 -0.90 -1.37
CA LEU A 137 10.20 0.41 -0.69
C LEU A 137 11.48 1.15 -1.12
N ARG A 138 12.47 0.43 -1.66
CA ARG A 138 13.72 1.00 -2.16
C ARG A 138 13.69 1.36 -3.65
N LYS A 139 12.69 0.88 -4.39
CA LYS A 139 12.60 1.05 -5.85
C LYS A 139 12.05 2.42 -6.23
N ASP A 140 11.08 2.91 -5.46
CA ASP A 140 10.34 4.13 -5.74
C ASP A 140 10.12 4.91 -4.43
N GLU A 141 10.32 6.21 -4.48
CA GLU A 141 10.02 7.09 -3.34
C GLU A 141 8.51 7.17 -3.09
N GLU A 142 7.68 7.13 -4.14
CA GLU A 142 6.23 7.15 -3.98
C GLU A 142 5.72 5.96 -3.17
N ASN A 143 6.39 4.79 -3.24
CA ASN A 143 6.07 3.65 -2.39
C ASN A 143 6.18 3.99 -0.90
N VAL A 144 7.19 4.79 -0.53
CA VAL A 144 7.40 5.22 0.85
C VAL A 144 6.28 6.17 1.27
N SER A 145 5.97 7.17 0.45
CA SER A 145 4.93 8.16 0.76
C SER A 145 3.55 7.53 0.89
N TRP A 146 3.12 6.75 -0.12
CA TRP A 146 1.82 6.08 -0.11
C TRP A 146 1.68 5.05 1.00
N PHE A 147 2.72 4.27 1.27
CA PHE A 147 2.69 3.33 2.38
C PHE A 147 2.62 4.07 3.72
N ALA A 148 3.37 5.16 3.90
CA ALA A 148 3.30 5.96 5.12
C ALA A 148 1.91 6.57 5.33
N CYS A 149 1.29 7.11 4.27
CA CYS A 149 -0.09 7.58 4.29
C CYS A 149 -1.09 6.47 4.67
N PHE A 150 -0.94 5.29 4.08
CA PHE A 150 -1.78 4.13 4.41
C PHE A 150 -1.64 3.72 5.89
N LEU A 151 -0.41 3.57 6.39
CA LEU A 151 -0.15 3.20 7.79
C LEU A 151 -0.64 4.26 8.80
N LYS A 152 -0.62 5.54 8.42
CA LYS A 152 -1.15 6.65 9.21
C LYS A 152 -2.68 6.59 9.31
N SER A 153 -3.36 6.09 8.28
CA SER A 153 -4.82 5.97 8.23
C SER A 153 -5.36 5.02 9.32
N GLY A 154 -6.68 5.05 9.53
CA GLY A 154 -7.36 4.08 10.38
C GLY A 154 -7.23 2.65 9.83
N SER A 155 -7.32 2.51 8.51
CA SER A 155 -7.26 1.22 7.80
C SER A 155 -5.89 0.55 7.88
N GLY A 156 -4.80 1.32 7.98
CA GLY A 156 -3.45 0.76 8.13
C GLY A 156 -3.02 0.49 9.58
N ARG A 157 -3.92 0.63 10.56
CA ARG A 157 -3.58 0.57 12.00
C ARG A 157 -2.90 -0.74 12.39
N ALA A 158 -3.46 -1.88 12.00
CA ALA A 158 -2.91 -3.19 12.32
C ALA A 158 -1.48 -3.39 11.82
N LEU A 159 -1.15 -2.82 10.66
CA LEU A 159 0.18 -2.95 10.06
C LEU A 159 1.15 -1.88 10.51
N ARG A 160 0.72 -0.84 11.25
CA ARG A 160 1.51 0.37 11.53
C ARG A 160 2.87 0.10 12.15
N ILE A 161 2.91 -0.71 13.21
CA ILE A 161 4.15 -0.98 13.95
C ILE A 161 5.13 -1.80 13.11
N ASN A 162 4.66 -2.86 12.45
CA ASN A 162 5.51 -3.67 11.57
C ASN A 162 5.93 -2.89 10.31
N GLY A 163 5.03 -2.08 9.76
CA GLY A 163 5.31 -1.17 8.66
C GLY A 163 6.41 -0.16 8.97
N LEU A 164 6.44 0.41 10.18
CA LEU A 164 7.55 1.25 10.65
C LEU A 164 8.87 0.48 10.71
N LYS A 165 8.87 -0.79 11.14
CA LYS A 165 10.07 -1.65 11.12
C LYS A 165 10.54 -1.91 9.69
N TRP A 166 9.63 -2.22 8.77
CA TRP A 166 9.95 -2.44 7.36
C TRP A 166 10.49 -1.17 6.69
N LEU A 167 9.88 -0.01 6.97
CA LEU A 167 10.38 1.29 6.51
C LEU A 167 11.78 1.56 7.05
N ALA A 168 12.02 1.37 8.35
CA ALA A 168 13.34 1.57 8.94
C ALA A 168 14.39 0.64 8.31
N ALA A 169 14.07 -0.65 8.16
CA ALA A 169 14.98 -1.63 7.54
C ALA A 169 15.28 -1.27 6.08
N SER A 170 14.27 -0.86 5.31
CA SER A 170 14.43 -0.49 3.91
C SER A 170 15.22 0.80 3.73
N LEU A 171 14.93 1.85 4.51
CA LEU A 171 15.49 3.18 4.29
C LEU A 171 16.86 3.42 4.96
N THR A 172 17.22 2.64 5.99
CA THR A 172 18.45 2.88 6.77
C THR A 172 19.56 1.85 6.57
N ASN A 173 19.26 0.71 5.95
CA ASN A 173 20.25 -0.37 5.76
C ASN A 173 20.82 -0.41 4.33
N GLY A 174 21.17 0.73 3.71
CA GLY A 174 21.61 0.77 2.30
C GLY A 174 22.77 1.73 2.01
N GLU A 175 23.72 1.27 1.21
CA GLU A 175 24.85 2.04 0.64
C GLU A 175 24.42 3.02 -0.47
N LYS A 176 23.29 2.74 -1.13
CA LYS A 176 22.73 3.62 -2.17
C LYS A 176 21.90 4.72 -1.53
N LYS A 177 22.27 5.98 -1.80
CA LYS A 177 21.45 7.15 -1.47
C LYS A 177 20.10 6.98 -2.16
N GLN A 178 19.04 6.69 -1.40
CA GLN A 178 17.68 6.74 -1.92
C GLN A 178 17.44 8.15 -2.43
N TYR A 179 17.05 8.25 -3.70
CA TYR A 179 16.78 9.51 -4.36
C TYR A 179 15.43 10.03 -3.86
N TRP A 180 15.45 11.11 -3.09
CA TRP A 180 14.25 11.81 -2.65
C TRP A 180 14.05 12.95 -3.66
N ARG A 181 13.28 12.69 -4.72
CA ARG A 181 13.01 13.61 -5.84
C ARG A 181 12.42 14.92 -5.34
N ASP A 182 11.57 14.84 -4.32
CA ASP A 182 10.95 16.01 -3.72
C ASP A 182 10.71 15.74 -2.23
N SER A 183 11.69 16.11 -1.40
CA SER A 183 11.71 15.88 0.05
C SER A 183 10.49 16.40 0.83
N ARG A 184 9.55 17.10 0.19
CA ARG A 184 8.39 17.71 0.83
C ARG A 184 7.30 16.69 1.16
N ASP A 185 7.02 15.71 0.30
CA ASP A 185 5.86 14.83 0.50
C ASP A 185 6.23 13.57 1.28
N THR A 186 7.29 12.87 0.89
CA THR A 186 7.72 11.64 1.58
C THR A 186 8.17 11.90 3.00
N GLY A 187 8.96 12.96 3.20
CA GLY A 187 9.43 13.36 4.52
C GLY A 187 8.28 13.71 5.45
N SER A 188 7.34 14.53 4.97
CA SER A 188 6.16 14.92 5.74
C SER A 188 5.26 13.72 6.06
N SER A 189 5.02 12.83 5.09
CA SER A 189 4.25 11.60 5.30
C SER A 189 4.87 10.70 6.37
N LEU A 190 6.20 10.58 6.40
CA LEU A 190 6.90 9.82 7.44
C LEU A 190 6.86 10.50 8.80
N VAL A 191 7.02 11.83 8.88
CA VAL A 191 6.86 12.59 10.12
C VAL A 191 5.46 12.39 10.69
N ASP A 192 4.43 12.56 9.86
CA ASP A 192 3.04 12.37 10.24
C ASP A 192 2.74 10.95 10.71
N LEU A 193 3.28 9.95 10.01
CA LEU A 193 3.15 8.54 10.40
C LEU A 193 3.76 8.30 11.78
N ILE A 194 5.01 8.73 12.01
CA ILE A 194 5.68 8.46 13.29
C ILE A 194 4.99 9.22 14.42
N ASP A 195 4.55 10.46 14.19
CA ASP A 195 3.81 11.22 15.19
C ASP A 195 2.45 10.58 15.51
N LYS A 196 1.73 10.07 14.50
CA LYS A 196 0.48 9.31 14.72
C LYS A 196 0.73 8.02 15.49
N ALA A 197 1.74 7.24 15.10
CA ALA A 197 2.09 6.00 15.77
C ALA A 197 2.48 6.26 17.23
N PHE A 198 3.29 7.30 17.48
CA PHE A 198 3.71 7.67 18.83
C PHE A 198 2.53 8.07 19.71
N ARG A 199 1.56 8.82 19.18
CA ARG A 199 0.34 9.21 19.91
C ARG A 199 -0.57 8.01 20.21
N ASP A 200 -0.76 7.13 19.24
CA ASP A 200 -1.74 6.04 19.35
C ASP A 200 -1.18 4.79 20.06
N GLN A 201 0.10 4.50 19.90
CA GLN A 201 0.73 3.21 20.23
C GLN A 201 2.01 3.40 21.07
N LYS A 202 2.04 4.44 21.92
CA LYS A 202 3.20 4.78 22.76
C LYS A 202 3.71 3.59 23.58
N THR A 203 2.81 2.84 24.21
CA THR A 203 3.13 1.69 25.06
C THR A 203 3.86 0.60 24.31
N THR A 204 3.49 0.35 23.04
CA THR A 204 4.19 -0.61 22.18
C THR A 204 5.66 -0.24 22.00
N PHE A 205 5.98 1.05 21.86
CA PHE A 205 7.38 1.49 21.77
C PHE A 205 8.16 1.39 23.08
N GLN A 206 7.49 1.24 24.23
CA GLN A 206 8.17 0.99 25.50
C GLN A 206 8.49 -0.50 25.67
N THR A 207 7.63 -1.38 25.15
CA THR A 207 7.74 -2.84 25.33
C THR A 207 8.41 -3.57 24.17
N ASP A 208 8.43 -2.99 22.96
CA ASP A 208 9.05 -3.57 21.76
C ASP A 208 10.33 -2.80 21.39
N PRO A 209 11.52 -3.34 21.72
CA PRO A 209 12.79 -2.70 21.39
C PRO A 209 13.02 -2.51 19.89
N LEU A 210 12.49 -3.40 19.05
CA LEU A 210 12.65 -3.30 17.59
C LEU A 210 11.80 -2.17 17.03
N ALA A 211 10.56 -2.02 17.51
CA ALA A 211 9.71 -0.89 17.14
C ALA A 211 10.33 0.44 17.59
N ARG A 212 10.86 0.50 18.82
CA ARG A 212 11.57 1.69 19.33
C ARG A 212 12.79 2.02 18.49
N HIS A 213 13.61 1.03 18.15
CA HIS A 213 14.78 1.23 17.29
C HIS A 213 14.40 1.73 15.90
N ALA A 214 13.30 1.21 15.33
CA ALA A 214 12.81 1.63 14.02
C ALA A 214 12.45 3.12 13.98
N ILE A 215 11.68 3.62 14.96
CA ILE A 215 11.30 5.05 15.00
C ILE A 215 12.49 5.96 15.30
N VAL A 216 13.46 5.52 16.13
CA VAL A 216 14.70 6.27 16.37
C VAL A 216 15.50 6.40 15.07
N LYS A 217 15.71 5.29 14.35
CA LYS A 217 16.40 5.27 13.06
C LYS A 217 15.73 6.15 12.01
N LEU A 218 14.41 6.04 11.86
CA LEU A 218 13.66 6.88 10.92
C LEU A 218 13.71 8.36 11.30
N SER A 219 13.58 8.70 12.59
CA SER A 219 13.69 10.08 13.05
C SER A 219 15.07 10.68 12.77
N ALA A 220 16.15 9.93 13.02
CA ALA A 220 17.51 10.35 12.72
C ALA A 220 17.73 10.56 11.22
N LEU A 221 17.19 9.67 10.38
CA LEU A 221 17.19 9.83 8.92
C LEU A 221 16.50 11.14 8.52
N LEU A 222 15.29 11.39 9.01
CA LEU A 222 14.53 12.61 8.69
C LEU A 222 15.25 13.89 9.14
N VAL A 223 15.89 13.87 10.31
CA VAL A 223 16.71 15.00 10.79
C VAL A 223 17.94 15.21 9.90
N SER A 224 18.64 14.14 9.52
CA SER A 224 19.80 14.24 8.62
C SER A 224 19.45 14.81 7.24
N LYS A 225 18.20 14.62 6.82
CA LYS A 225 17.60 15.13 5.59
C LYS A 225 16.98 16.51 5.76
N GLN A 226 17.03 17.11 6.95
CA GLN A 226 16.47 18.41 7.29
C GLN A 226 14.96 18.52 7.01
N ILE A 227 14.22 17.42 7.20
CA ILE A 227 12.77 17.41 7.00
C ILE A 227 12.08 18.25 8.10
N PRO A 228 11.17 19.18 7.74
CA PRO A 228 10.39 19.93 8.71
C PRO A 228 9.66 19.02 9.71
N GLY A 229 9.66 19.40 11.00
CA GLY A 229 9.03 18.62 12.07
C GLY A 229 9.85 17.44 12.61
N ALA A 230 10.93 17.02 11.93
CA ALA A 230 11.74 15.88 12.36
C ALA A 230 12.45 16.09 13.71
N MET A 231 12.94 17.30 14.00
CA MET A 231 13.58 17.61 15.30
C MET A 231 12.59 17.53 16.46
N SER A 232 11.39 18.09 16.28
CA SER A 232 10.32 17.99 17.29
C SER A 232 9.91 16.54 17.53
N LEU A 233 9.89 15.72 16.48
CA LEU A 233 9.63 14.29 16.59
C LEU A 233 10.74 13.57 17.39
N GLN A 234 12.01 13.87 17.11
CA GLN A 234 13.14 13.29 17.84
C GLN A 234 13.10 13.62 19.34
N GLN A 235 12.72 14.85 19.70
CA GLN A 235 12.52 15.27 21.09
C GLN A 235 11.37 14.52 21.77
N LYS A 236 10.26 14.24 21.06
CA LYS A 236 9.18 13.40 21.61
C LYS A 236 9.66 11.97 21.85
N ILE A 237 10.38 11.41 20.89
CA ILE A 237 10.89 10.02 20.95
C ILE A 237 11.89 9.83 22.08
N SER A 238 12.73 10.82 22.39
CA SER A 238 13.69 10.73 23.49
C SER A 238 13.05 10.58 24.88
N THR A 239 11.74 10.84 25.00
CA THR A 239 10.97 10.60 26.24
C THR A 239 10.59 9.13 26.45
N LEU A 240 10.81 8.26 25.46
CA LEU A 240 10.67 6.81 25.59
C LEU A 240 11.82 6.29 26.45
N ARG A 241 11.53 6.06 27.73
CA ARG A 241 12.37 5.26 28.61
C ARG A 241 12.28 3.78 28.23
#